data_AF-A0A349TC06-F1
#
_entry.id   AF-A0A349TC06-F1
#
_cell.length_a   1.000
_cell.length_b   1.000
_cell.length_c   1.000
_cell.angle_alpha   90.00
_cell.angle_beta   90.00
_cell.angle_gamma   90.00
#
_symmetry.space_group_name_H-M   'P 1'
#
loop_
_entity.id
_entity.type
_entity.pdbx_description
1 polymer ?
#
loop_
_entity_poly.entity_id
_entity_poly.type
_entity_poly.pdbx_seq_one_letter_code
_entity_poly.pdbx_strand_id
1 'polypeptide(L)'
;MKTLPLAIAALAFATPLLAHPDHNESEATSPEQVGTEYMVMETSADEAAQGPFLRGLALLHNFEYPRAAEAFREAQAADPDFVMAYWGEAMTHNHPLWAEQDFEAAHAVLGKLGA
;
A
#
# COMPACT_ATOMS: atom_id res chain seq x y z
N MET A 1 9.89 72.57 22.41
CA MET A 1 10.65 71.65 21.53
C MET A 1 11.35 70.61 22.38
N LYS A 2 10.82 69.38 22.42
CA LYS A 2 11.47 68.11 22.78
C LYS A 2 10.45 66.99 22.53
N THR A 3 10.83 66.04 21.70
CA THR A 3 10.01 64.98 21.08
C THR A 3 10.19 63.62 21.75
N LEU A 4 9.21 62.72 21.53
CA LEU A 4 9.22 61.23 21.55
C LEU A 4 9.05 60.50 22.92
N PRO A 5 8.60 59.22 22.97
CA PRO A 5 8.17 58.31 21.89
C PRO A 5 6.80 57.62 22.00
N LEU A 6 6.37 57.19 20.80
CA LEU A 6 5.38 56.18 20.46
C LEU A 6 5.69 54.83 21.15
N ALA A 7 4.73 54.26 21.88
CA ALA A 7 4.80 52.87 22.33
C ALA A 7 4.15 51.98 21.26
N ILE A 8 4.99 51.28 20.49
CA ILE A 8 4.57 50.19 19.60
C ILE A 8 4.38 48.96 20.48
N ALA A 9 3.12 48.52 20.64
CA ALA A 9 2.84 47.21 21.22
C ALA A 9 3.27 46.14 20.20
N ALA A 10 4.42 45.52 20.44
CA ALA A 10 4.85 44.34 19.70
C ALA A 10 3.99 43.16 20.15
N LEU A 11 2.99 42.80 19.34
CA LEU A 11 2.24 41.55 19.50
C LEU A 11 3.18 40.42 19.07
N ALA A 12 3.73 39.71 20.06
CA ALA A 12 4.51 38.50 19.81
C ALA A 12 3.59 37.43 19.21
N PHE A 13 3.63 37.25 17.89
CA PHE A 13 3.14 36.02 17.28
C PHE A 13 4.09 34.90 17.70
N ALA A 14 3.76 34.22 18.79
CA ALA A 14 4.29 32.89 19.06
C ALA A 14 3.77 31.99 17.94
N THR A 15 4.60 31.73 16.93
CA THR A 15 4.36 30.60 16.04
C THR A 15 4.30 29.36 16.92
N PRO A 16 3.18 28.63 17.00
CA PRO A 16 3.21 27.32 17.60
C PRO A 16 4.18 26.52 16.72
N LEU A 17 5.30 26.12 17.32
CA LEU A 17 6.13 25.06 16.79
C LEU A 17 5.19 23.86 16.69
N LEU A 18 4.62 23.65 15.51
CA LEU A 18 3.97 22.39 15.18
C LEU A 18 4.99 21.32 15.52
N ALA A 19 4.73 20.60 16.61
CA ALA A 19 5.33 19.31 16.83
C ALA A 19 5.21 18.57 15.50
N HIS A 20 6.35 18.16 14.93
CA HIS A 20 6.29 17.19 13.85
C HIS A 20 5.55 16.00 14.45
N PRO A 21 4.40 15.59 13.91
CA PRO A 21 3.73 14.40 14.41
C PRO A 21 4.77 13.29 14.39
N ASP A 22 5.02 12.67 15.55
CA ASP A 22 5.86 11.49 15.62
C ASP A 22 5.31 10.51 14.58
N HIS A 23 6.14 10.09 13.62
CA HIS A 23 5.80 9.05 12.64
C HIS A 23 5.71 7.66 13.29
N ASN A 24 5.27 7.58 14.55
CA ASN A 24 5.13 6.37 15.35
C ASN A 24 3.67 6.08 15.70
N GLU A 25 2.75 6.48 14.83
CA GLU A 25 1.39 5.95 14.80
C GLU A 25 1.37 4.95 13.63
N SER A 26 1.42 3.65 13.94
CA SER A 26 1.11 2.59 12.98
C SER A 26 -0.39 2.62 12.67
N GLU A 27 -0.88 3.71 12.07
CA GLU A 27 -2.14 3.68 11.34
C GLU A 27 -1.91 2.76 10.15
N ALA A 28 -2.39 1.52 10.27
CA ALA A 28 -2.50 0.64 9.14
C ALA A 28 -3.28 1.39 8.06
N THR A 29 -2.60 1.70 6.95
CA THR A 29 -3.21 2.32 5.78
C THR A 29 -4.49 1.56 5.47
N SER A 30 -5.64 2.25 5.51
CA SER A 30 -6.93 1.67 5.13
C SER A 30 -6.80 1.06 3.74
N PRO A 31 -7.48 -0.06 3.41
CA PRO A 31 -7.48 -0.64 2.06
C PRO A 31 -7.71 0.37 0.93
N GLU A 32 -8.40 1.48 1.17
CA GLU A 32 -8.63 2.56 0.21
C GLU A 32 -7.41 3.47 -0.05
N GLN A 33 -6.42 3.51 0.85
CA GLN A 33 -5.30 4.46 0.77
C GLN A 33 -4.10 3.99 -0.05
N VAL A 34 -4.16 2.80 -0.66
CA VAL A 34 -3.06 2.27 -1.50
C VAL A 34 -3.21 2.63 -3.00
N GLY A 35 -4.20 3.44 -3.37
CA GLY A 35 -4.33 3.98 -4.74
C GLY A 35 -5.07 3.08 -5.72
N THR A 36 -6.06 2.31 -5.25
CA THR A 36 -6.90 1.44 -6.10
C THR A 36 -7.91 2.21 -6.96
N GLU A 37 -8.17 3.48 -6.66
CA GLU A 37 -9.22 4.31 -7.30
C GLU A 37 -9.11 4.41 -8.84
N TYR A 38 -7.90 4.28 -9.40
CA TYR A 38 -7.65 4.30 -10.84
C TYR A 38 -7.21 2.93 -11.41
N MET A 39 -7.20 1.89 -10.58
CA MET A 39 -6.81 0.55 -11.01
C MET A 39 -8.05 -0.20 -11.49
N VAL A 40 -8.24 -0.20 -12.81
CA VAL A 40 -9.31 -0.98 -13.46
C VAL A 40 -8.66 -2.15 -14.17
N MET A 41 -9.09 -3.36 -13.80
CA MET A 41 -8.75 -4.57 -14.55
C MET A 41 -10.02 -5.35 -14.87
N GLU A 42 -10.28 -5.50 -16.17
CA GLU A 42 -11.25 -6.48 -16.67
C GLU A 42 -10.64 -7.86 -16.49
N THR A 43 -11.20 -8.65 -15.57
CA THR A 43 -10.75 -10.01 -15.28
C THR A 43 -11.94 -10.96 -15.26
N SER A 44 -11.68 -12.26 -15.38
CA SER A 44 -12.69 -13.29 -15.21
C SER A 44 -12.96 -13.62 -13.73
N ALA A 45 -12.48 -12.81 -12.79
CA ALA A 45 -12.62 -13.06 -11.37
C ALA A 45 -14.07 -12.87 -10.91
N ASP A 46 -14.48 -13.71 -9.97
CA ASP A 46 -15.67 -13.46 -9.17
C ASP A 46 -15.58 -12.10 -8.47
N GLU A 47 -16.74 -11.44 -8.31
CA GLU A 47 -16.83 -10.10 -7.72
C GLU A 47 -16.15 -10.01 -6.33
N ALA A 48 -16.22 -11.09 -5.54
CA ALA A 48 -15.61 -11.19 -4.22
C ALA A 48 -14.07 -11.16 -4.25
N ALA A 49 -13.43 -11.59 -5.35
CA ALA A 49 -11.97 -11.62 -5.46
C ALA A 49 -11.38 -10.32 -6.01
N GLN A 50 -12.19 -9.46 -6.65
CA GLN A 50 -11.71 -8.23 -7.29
C GLN A 50 -11.08 -7.24 -6.31
N GLY A 51 -11.74 -6.97 -5.19
CA GLY A 51 -11.25 -6.03 -4.18
C GLY A 51 -9.88 -6.43 -3.60
N PRO A 52 -9.74 -7.66 -3.06
CA PRO A 52 -8.44 -8.15 -2.58
C PRO A 52 -7.36 -8.17 -3.65
N PHE A 53 -7.69 -8.56 -4.89
CA PHE A 53 -6.75 -8.57 -6.00
C PHE A 53 -6.22 -7.18 -6.35
N LEU A 54 -7.10 -6.18 -6.49
CA LEU A 54 -6.71 -4.80 -6.76
C LEU A 54 -5.86 -4.22 -5.63
N ARG A 55 -6.19 -4.55 -4.37
CA ARG A 55 -5.37 -4.19 -3.20
C ARG A 55 -3.98 -4.83 -3.29
N GLY A 56 -3.89 -6.11 -3.65
CA GLY A 56 -2.63 -6.83 -3.85
C GLY A 56 -1.75 -6.19 -4.91
N LEU A 57 -2.32 -5.82 -6.06
CA LEU A 57 -1.60 -5.10 -7.12
C LEU A 57 -1.08 -3.74 -6.67
N ALA A 58 -1.90 -2.97 -5.95
CA ALA A 58 -1.51 -1.67 -5.41
C ALA A 58 -0.36 -1.79 -4.40
N LEU A 59 -0.41 -2.78 -3.51
CA LEU A 59 0.67 -3.07 -2.56
C LEU A 59 1.93 -3.55 -3.29
N LEU A 60 1.80 -4.43 -4.28
CA LEU A 60 2.91 -4.92 -5.09
C LEU A 60 3.60 -3.78 -5.84
N HIS A 61 2.84 -2.82 -6.39
CA HIS A 61 3.36 -1.62 -7.02
C HIS A 61 4.19 -0.75 -6.05
N ASN A 62 3.79 -0.71 -4.77
CA ASN A 62 4.49 0.00 -3.71
C ASN A 62 5.60 -0.83 -3.03
N PHE A 63 5.95 -1.99 -3.58
CA PHE A 63 6.96 -2.92 -3.03
C PHE A 63 6.63 -3.45 -1.62
N GLU A 64 5.35 -3.49 -1.25
CA GLU A 64 4.84 -4.02 0.01
C GLU A 64 4.58 -5.53 -0.08
N TYR A 65 5.62 -6.30 -0.44
CA TYR A 65 5.50 -7.70 -0.86
C TYR A 65 4.76 -8.62 0.12
N PRO A 66 5.02 -8.61 1.45
CA PRO A 66 4.31 -9.49 2.38
C PRO A 66 2.81 -9.20 2.42
N ARG A 67 2.43 -7.92 2.44
CA ARG A 67 1.03 -7.48 2.47
C ARG A 67 0.34 -7.75 1.13
N ALA A 68 1.07 -7.59 0.02
CA ALA A 68 0.57 -7.96 -1.31
C ALA A 68 0.25 -9.46 -1.38
N ALA A 69 1.14 -10.31 -0.87
CA ALA A 69 0.95 -11.76 -0.86
C ALA A 69 -0.29 -12.16 -0.04
N GLU A 70 -0.52 -11.51 1.11
CA GLU A 70 -1.75 -11.68 1.91
C GLU A 70 -3.01 -11.33 1.10
N ALA A 71 -3.04 -10.17 0.46
CA ALA A 71 -4.18 -9.74 -0.34
C ALA A 71 -4.44 -10.66 -1.54
N PHE A 72 -3.39 -11.19 -2.17
CA PHE A 72 -3.55 -12.18 -3.23
C PHE A 72 -4.08 -13.52 -2.72
N ARG A 73 -3.67 -13.97 -1.52
CA ARG A 73 -4.27 -15.16 -0.89
C ARG A 73 -5.74 -14.97 -0.51
N GLU A 74 -6.12 -13.76 -0.08
CA GLU A 74 -7.53 -13.40 0.12
C GLU A 74 -8.32 -13.51 -1.20
N ALA A 75 -7.75 -13.05 -2.32
CA ALA A 75 -8.36 -13.21 -3.64
C ALA A 75 -8.46 -14.70 -4.06
N GLN A 76 -7.41 -15.50 -3.85
CA GLN A 76 -7.45 -16.95 -4.11
C GLN A 76 -8.52 -17.67 -3.28
N ALA A 77 -8.70 -17.28 -2.01
CA ALA A 77 -9.73 -17.87 -1.15
C ALA A 77 -11.15 -17.49 -1.59
N ALA A 78 -11.32 -16.30 -2.17
CA ALA A 78 -12.59 -15.84 -2.71
C ALA A 78 -12.93 -16.47 -4.07
N ASP A 79 -11.92 -16.68 -4.92
CA ASP A 79 -12.02 -17.33 -6.24
C ASP A 79 -10.79 -18.23 -6.49
N PRO A 80 -10.88 -19.53 -6.15
CA PRO A 80 -9.77 -20.48 -6.32
C PRO A 80 -9.38 -20.76 -7.78
N ASP A 81 -10.24 -20.44 -8.74
CA ASP A 81 -9.96 -20.58 -10.18
C ASP A 81 -9.34 -19.31 -10.77
N PHE A 82 -9.24 -18.22 -9.99
CA PHE A 82 -8.70 -16.96 -10.45
C PHE A 82 -7.17 -16.98 -10.58
N VAL A 83 -6.70 -17.40 -11.75
CA VAL A 83 -5.28 -17.53 -12.10
C VAL A 83 -4.45 -16.29 -11.76
N MET A 84 -4.99 -15.08 -11.93
CA MET A 84 -4.21 -13.85 -11.67
C MET A 84 -3.93 -13.62 -10.19
N ALA A 85 -4.74 -14.15 -9.27
CA ALA A 85 -4.43 -14.08 -7.83
C ALA A 85 -3.21 -14.95 -7.47
N TYR A 86 -3.06 -16.12 -8.09
CA TYR A 86 -1.87 -16.96 -7.94
C TYR A 86 -0.64 -16.34 -8.61
N TRP A 87 -0.80 -15.79 -9.81
CA TRP A 87 0.26 -15.04 -10.47
C TRP A 87 0.72 -13.85 -9.63
N GLY A 88 -0.23 -13.10 -9.05
CA GLY A 88 0.06 -11.96 -8.18
C GLY A 88 0.87 -12.36 -6.96
N GLU A 89 0.45 -13.40 -6.23
CA GLU A 89 1.23 -13.92 -5.08
C GLU A 89 2.63 -14.36 -5.52
N ALA A 90 2.77 -15.06 -6.66
CA ALA A 90 4.06 -15.48 -7.17
C ALA A 90 5.00 -14.30 -7.51
N MET A 91 4.46 -13.19 -8.03
CA MET A 91 5.23 -11.97 -8.30
C MET A 91 5.77 -11.30 -7.02
N THR A 92 5.21 -11.60 -5.85
CA THR A 92 5.75 -11.10 -4.59
C THR A 92 7.10 -11.71 -4.20
N HIS A 93 7.53 -12.78 -4.89
CA HIS A 93 8.84 -13.40 -4.69
C HIS A 93 9.92 -12.90 -5.67
N ASN A 94 9.57 -11.93 -6.52
CA ASN A 94 10.50 -11.27 -7.44
C ASN A 94 10.75 -9.83 -6.98
N HIS A 95 11.95 -9.58 -6.48
CA HIS A 95 12.40 -8.31 -5.92
C HIS A 95 13.49 -7.68 -6.83
N PRO A 96 13.14 -7.19 -8.04
CA PRO A 96 14.12 -6.84 -9.06
C PRO A 96 15.04 -5.68 -8.68
N LEU A 97 14.56 -4.73 -7.86
CA LEU A 97 15.39 -3.62 -7.35
C LEU A 97 16.51 -4.10 -6.42
N TRP A 98 16.33 -5.27 -5.80
CA TRP A 98 17.29 -5.90 -4.89
C TRP A 98 18.03 -7.08 -5.51
N ALA A 99 17.78 -7.37 -6.80
CA ALA A 99 18.31 -8.54 -7.49
C ALA A 99 18.06 -9.87 -6.73
N GLU A 100 16.93 -9.96 -6.03
CA GLU A 100 16.51 -11.13 -5.28
C GLU A 100 15.30 -11.77 -5.97
N GLN A 101 15.39 -13.09 -6.19
CA GLN A 101 14.34 -13.88 -6.84
C GLN A 101 14.27 -15.25 -6.18
N ASP A 102 13.15 -15.53 -5.53
CA ASP A 102 12.86 -16.86 -4.99
C ASP A 102 11.94 -17.62 -5.95
N PHE A 103 12.57 -18.28 -6.93
CA PHE A 103 11.86 -19.09 -7.93
C PHE A 103 11.18 -20.31 -7.32
N GLU A 104 11.74 -20.87 -6.24
CA GLU A 104 11.16 -22.05 -5.59
C GLU A 104 9.83 -21.67 -4.92
N ALA A 105 9.81 -20.58 -4.16
CA ALA A 105 8.58 -20.08 -3.55
C ALA A 105 7.55 -19.65 -4.60
N ALA A 106 7.97 -18.93 -5.64
CA ALA A 106 7.08 -18.52 -6.74
C ALA A 106 6.43 -19.73 -7.43
N HIS A 107 7.20 -20.77 -7.75
CA HIS A 107 6.66 -21.99 -8.35
C HIS A 107 5.76 -22.77 -7.39
N ALA A 108 6.09 -22.80 -6.09
CA ALA A 108 5.25 -23.42 -5.08
C ALA A 108 3.86 -22.74 -5.01
N VAL A 109 3.81 -21.41 -5.13
CA VAL A 109 2.55 -20.66 -5.23
C VAL A 109 1.75 -21.08 -6.46
N LEU A 110 2.37 -21.09 -7.64
CA LEU A 110 1.69 -21.48 -8.87
C LEU A 110 1.20 -22.94 -8.83
N GLY A 111 1.92 -23.82 -8.14
CA GLY A 111 1.53 -25.22 -7.94
C GLY A 111 0.26 -25.41 -7.09
N LYS A 112 -0.21 -24.37 -6.38
CA LYS A 112 -1.50 -24.40 -5.66
C LYS A 112 -2.71 -24.25 -6.60
N LEU A 113 -2.51 -23.74 -7.81
CA LEU A 113 -3.60 -23.51 -8.76
C LEU A 113 -4.17 -24.85 -9.22
N GLY A 114 -5.47 -25.07 -8.99
CA GLY A 114 -6.18 -26.30 -9.34
C GLY A 114 -5.87 -27.50 -8.44
N ALA A 115 -5.29 -27.28 -7.25
CA ALA A 115 -5.02 -28.29 -6.23
C ALA A 115 -6.21 -28.56 -5.29
#